data_AF-A0A9X5N5X3-F1
#
_entry.id   AF-A0A9X5N5X3-F1
#
_cell.length_a   1.000
_cell.length_b   1.000
_cell.length_c   1.000
_cell.angle_alpha   90.00
_cell.angle_beta   90.00
_cell.angle_gamma   90.00
#
_symmetry.space_group_name_H-M   'P 1'
#
loop_
_entity.id
_entity.type
_entity.pdbx_description
1 polymer ?
#
loop_
_entity_poly.entity_id
_entity_poly.type
_entity_poly.pdbx_seq_one_letter_code
_entity_poly.pdbx_strand_id
1 'polypeptide(L)'
;MYILKNSVSKWNYRKVYRNTKIYSLLLDRLNVPDLLENKSKTIKYLKNILEKNVYLAARKDIIQKEIEALLSYDVPYFFNKYEWGAYESLSSNEIDLEIKFKKISYADFLLQRKIIEISLSNQNDNLYKLNTVKETINFQTNLPTNKIKEAITEKILDGCYISKDGDVDFIGLKTNWQGELEINHLNNGIYDGVLGISTLLRNNADPNHIEIINKLEQKALQEILNRNKNNYGFVNGVNAIISYYLTTLPHITSLNEKVILQIFMDINSDIEKGQYNDKHYDILGGSAGLILTAVKFYQVNPKYKILLEVAENLGDYIVNNMQTHNEFVYWKAHDTLNLEDSLKGFVHGLSGQLLAFYKLKDILKTNKYDRVIHGIHKSEKMSISEYEYTDSWCKGFSGMGISRIKILESYQNEDIQSDLIFFKNQILSTLHVNSDYCLCHGLMGKLDFLLELENRGMLERNEKQIVMKVTNNFLNNFDIEDFNPYKIALFTGLGSILYFLQRLENNKLNSILYFNA
;
A
#
# COMPACT_ATOMS: atom_id res chain seq x y z
N MET A 1 15.01 13.99 31.98
CA MET A 1 15.14 12.81 32.88
C MET A 1 15.60 13.15 34.29
N TYR A 2 16.72 13.86 34.47
CA TYR A 2 17.26 14.20 35.81
C TYR A 2 16.21 14.85 36.73
N ILE A 3 15.49 15.87 36.22
CA ILE A 3 14.43 16.56 36.98
C ILE A 3 13.29 15.60 37.38
N LEU A 4 12.81 14.74 36.47
CA LEU A 4 11.72 13.79 36.73
C LEU A 4 12.09 12.72 37.77
N LYS A 5 13.32 12.20 37.70
CA LYS A 5 13.83 11.21 38.67
C LYS A 5 13.94 11.80 40.08
N ASN A 6 14.28 13.09 40.17
CA ASN A 6 14.45 13.79 41.44
C ASN A 6 13.15 14.37 42.01
N SER A 7 12.11 14.56 41.20
CA SER A 7 10.82 15.12 41.65
C SER A 7 9.83 14.06 42.12
N VAL A 8 9.77 12.88 41.49
CA VAL A 8 8.89 11.78 41.87
C VAL A 8 9.58 10.43 41.60
N SER A 9 10.13 9.82 42.66
CA SER A 9 10.83 8.52 42.55
C SER A 9 9.88 7.32 42.48
N LYS A 10 8.68 7.46 43.05
CA LYS A 10 7.62 6.45 43.12
C LYS A 10 6.25 7.11 42.94
N TRP A 11 5.37 6.49 42.17
CA TRP A 11 3.97 6.95 42.03
C TRP A 11 2.98 5.79 41.96
N ASN A 12 1.79 6.02 42.51
CA ASN A 12 0.64 5.14 42.36
C ASN A 12 -0.23 5.69 41.23
N TYR A 13 -0.68 4.84 40.31
CA TYR A 13 -1.56 5.24 39.23
C TYR A 13 -2.74 4.28 39.09
N ARG A 14 -3.89 4.82 38.70
CA ARG A 14 -5.07 4.02 38.36
C ARG A 14 -4.79 3.26 37.07
N LYS A 15 -5.02 1.95 37.07
CA LYS A 15 -4.95 1.13 35.86
C LYS A 15 -6.35 0.69 35.43
N VAL A 16 -6.74 1.07 34.22
CA VAL A 16 -8.02 0.70 33.63
C VAL A 16 -7.79 -0.50 32.71
N TYR A 17 -8.01 -1.72 33.23
CA TYR A 17 -7.83 -2.96 32.45
C TYR A 17 -8.91 -3.18 31.40
N ARG A 18 -10.10 -2.62 31.61
CA ARG A 18 -11.26 -2.76 30.73
C ARG A 18 -12.02 -1.44 30.67
N ASN A 19 -12.57 -1.14 29.50
CA ASN A 19 -13.42 0.05 29.32
C ASN A 19 -14.57 0.03 30.34
N THR A 20 -14.70 1.11 31.12
CA THR A 20 -15.72 1.26 32.16
C THR A 20 -17.14 0.99 31.65
N LYS A 21 -17.43 1.31 30.39
CA LYS A 21 -18.74 1.05 29.77
C LYS A 21 -19.13 -0.43 29.81
N ILE A 22 -18.15 -1.34 29.69
CA ILE A 22 -18.42 -2.79 29.77
C ILE A 22 -18.89 -3.15 31.18
N TYR A 23 -18.29 -2.59 32.22
CA TYR A 23 -18.75 -2.83 33.59
C TYR A 23 -20.14 -2.25 33.85
N SER A 24 -20.43 -1.05 33.34
CA SER A 24 -21.79 -0.48 33.44
C SER A 24 -22.83 -1.41 32.80
N LEU A 25 -22.56 -1.91 31.59
CA LEU A 25 -23.46 -2.87 30.91
C LEU A 25 -23.61 -4.19 31.67
N LEU A 26 -22.54 -4.67 32.31
CA LEU A 26 -22.59 -5.87 33.13
C LEU A 26 -23.43 -5.64 34.40
N LEU A 27 -23.22 -4.53 35.12
CA LEU A 27 -24.00 -4.17 36.30
C LEU A 27 -25.50 -4.04 35.96
N ASP A 28 -25.84 -3.39 34.84
CA ASP A 28 -27.22 -3.32 34.36
C ASP A 28 -27.81 -4.72 34.14
N ARG A 29 -27.02 -5.65 33.57
CA ARG A 29 -27.45 -7.03 33.33
C ARG A 29 -27.60 -7.84 34.61
N LEU A 30 -26.83 -7.55 35.65
CA LEU A 30 -26.91 -8.22 36.95
C LEU A 30 -28.23 -7.92 37.69
N ASN A 31 -28.93 -6.85 37.34
CA ASN A 31 -30.23 -6.48 37.94
C ASN A 31 -31.44 -7.26 37.40
N VAL A 32 -31.25 -8.18 36.46
CA VAL A 32 -32.35 -8.99 35.93
C VAL A 32 -32.61 -10.19 36.86
N PRO A 33 -33.87 -10.58 37.13
CA PRO A 33 -34.22 -11.62 38.10
C PRO A 33 -33.44 -12.93 37.96
N ASP A 34 -33.20 -13.38 36.72
CA ASP A 34 -32.53 -14.65 36.44
C ASP A 34 -31.08 -14.75 36.93
N LEU A 35 -30.41 -13.61 37.18
CA LEU A 35 -29.06 -13.49 37.73
C LEU A 35 -29.06 -13.01 39.20
N LEU A 36 -30.21 -12.67 39.77
CA LEU A 36 -30.34 -12.36 41.19
C LEU A 36 -30.61 -13.61 42.02
N GLU A 37 -31.27 -14.62 41.44
CA GLU A 37 -31.69 -15.84 42.13
C GLU A 37 -30.54 -16.75 42.58
N ASN A 38 -29.43 -16.80 41.83
CA ASN A 38 -28.36 -17.77 42.08
C ASN A 38 -26.97 -17.16 41.85
N LYS A 39 -26.26 -16.88 42.94
CA LYS A 39 -24.89 -16.33 42.94
C LYS A 39 -23.90 -17.16 42.10
N SER A 40 -24.01 -18.49 42.10
CA SER A 40 -23.11 -19.35 41.32
C SER A 40 -23.36 -19.20 39.82
N LYS A 41 -24.63 -19.11 39.40
CA LYS A 41 -25.02 -18.81 38.02
C LYS A 41 -24.47 -17.45 37.57
N THR A 42 -24.55 -16.45 38.44
CA THR A 42 -24.05 -15.09 38.19
C THR A 42 -22.54 -15.04 38.04
N ILE A 43 -21.79 -15.72 38.93
CA ILE A 43 -20.34 -15.84 38.82
C ILE A 43 -19.96 -16.53 37.50
N LYS A 44 -20.64 -17.61 37.13
CA LYS A 44 -20.39 -18.32 35.87
C LYS A 44 -20.66 -17.43 34.65
N TYR A 45 -21.74 -16.66 34.69
CA TYR A 45 -22.07 -15.68 33.64
C TYR A 45 -20.98 -14.62 33.49
N LEU A 46 -20.55 -14.00 34.60
CA LEU A 46 -19.50 -12.99 34.59
C LEU A 46 -18.17 -13.55 34.09
N LYS A 47 -17.74 -14.73 34.58
CA LYS A 47 -16.52 -15.41 34.09
C LYS A 47 -16.55 -15.60 32.58
N ASN A 48 -17.63 -16.15 32.05
CA ASN A 48 -17.78 -16.42 30.62
C ASN A 48 -17.70 -15.18 29.74
N ILE A 49 -18.00 -13.98 30.26
CA ILE A 49 -17.88 -12.73 29.50
C ILE A 49 -16.50 -12.10 29.70
N LEU A 50 -16.04 -12.01 30.94
CA LEU A 50 -14.79 -11.33 31.28
C LEU A 50 -13.58 -12.07 30.67
N GLU A 51 -13.62 -13.40 30.63
CA GLU A 51 -12.59 -14.27 30.04
C GLU A 51 -12.57 -14.26 28.50
N LYS A 52 -13.54 -13.64 27.82
CA LYS A 52 -13.48 -13.47 26.35
C LYS A 52 -12.36 -12.54 25.90
N ASN A 53 -11.87 -11.66 26.78
CA ASN A 53 -10.69 -10.86 26.47
C ASN A 53 -9.44 -11.73 26.59
N VAL A 54 -8.85 -12.09 25.45
CA VAL A 54 -7.70 -13.01 25.35
C VAL A 54 -6.51 -12.56 26.21
N TYR A 55 -6.26 -11.24 26.29
CA TYR A 55 -5.17 -10.69 27.09
C TYR A 55 -5.41 -10.83 28.61
N LEU A 56 -6.67 -10.75 29.05
CA LEU A 56 -7.04 -10.83 30.48
C LEU A 56 -7.42 -12.24 30.92
N ALA A 57 -7.74 -13.15 29.98
CA ALA A 57 -8.12 -14.53 30.28
C ALA A 57 -7.04 -15.26 31.12
N ALA A 58 -5.77 -14.97 30.86
CA ALA A 58 -4.65 -15.52 31.63
C ALA A 58 -4.47 -14.87 33.02
N ARG A 59 -5.08 -13.71 33.28
CA ARG A 59 -4.95 -12.91 34.51
C ARG A 59 -6.10 -13.19 35.46
N LYS A 60 -6.15 -14.42 36.00
CA LYS A 60 -7.18 -14.88 36.95
C LYS A 60 -7.30 -13.98 38.19
N ASP A 61 -6.19 -13.37 38.61
CA ASP A 61 -6.14 -12.41 39.70
C ASP A 61 -6.96 -11.14 39.41
N ILE A 62 -6.93 -10.65 38.16
CA ILE A 62 -7.69 -9.49 37.71
C ILE A 62 -9.14 -9.86 37.51
N ILE A 63 -9.43 -10.94 36.79
CA ILE A 63 -10.81 -11.42 36.54
C ILE A 63 -11.55 -11.66 37.86
N GLN A 64 -10.89 -12.26 38.85
CA GLN A 64 -11.51 -12.51 40.15
C GLN A 64 -11.89 -11.21 40.87
N LYS A 65 -11.00 -10.20 40.86
CA LYS A 65 -11.28 -8.87 41.41
C LYS A 65 -12.38 -8.13 40.63
N GLU A 66 -12.43 -8.29 39.31
CA GLU A 66 -13.53 -7.76 38.50
C GLU A 66 -14.87 -8.34 38.97
N ILE A 67 -14.94 -9.66 39.17
CA ILE A 67 -16.15 -10.35 39.63
C ILE A 67 -16.55 -9.91 41.04
N GLU A 68 -15.60 -9.82 41.96
CA GLU A 68 -15.86 -9.41 43.34
C GLU A 68 -16.46 -8.00 43.41
N ALA A 69 -15.89 -7.05 42.68
CA ALA A 69 -16.42 -5.69 42.62
C ALA A 69 -17.81 -5.64 41.96
N LEU A 70 -18.02 -6.35 40.83
CA LEU A 70 -19.33 -6.41 40.18
C LEU A 70 -20.41 -7.05 41.05
N LEU A 71 -20.08 -8.11 41.81
CA LEU A 71 -20.99 -8.73 42.78
C LEU A 71 -21.30 -7.81 43.97
N SER A 72 -20.39 -6.88 44.27
CA SER A 72 -20.58 -5.83 45.27
C SER A 72 -21.27 -4.60 44.69
N TYR A 73 -21.74 -4.72 43.44
CA TYR A 73 -22.42 -3.68 42.68
C TYR A 73 -21.56 -2.42 42.44
N ASP A 74 -20.25 -2.62 42.28
CA ASP A 74 -19.27 -1.56 42.05
C ASP A 74 -18.50 -1.78 40.74
N VAL A 75 -17.95 -0.70 40.19
CA VAL A 75 -17.04 -0.74 39.06
C VAL A 75 -15.64 -1.14 39.53
N PRO A 76 -15.05 -2.23 39.02
CA PRO A 76 -13.72 -2.66 39.41
C PRO A 76 -12.67 -1.55 39.30
N TYR A 77 -11.93 -1.34 40.39
CA TYR A 77 -10.93 -0.28 40.49
C TYR A 77 -9.55 -0.85 40.83
N PHE A 78 -8.56 -0.58 39.98
CA PHE A 78 -7.21 -1.12 40.14
C PHE A 78 -6.18 0.00 40.25
N PHE A 79 -5.18 -0.22 41.09
CA PHE A 79 -4.01 0.63 41.23
C PHE A 79 -2.74 -0.18 40.99
N ASN A 80 -1.79 0.44 40.30
CA ASN A 80 -0.43 -0.06 40.17
C ASN A 80 0.55 0.94 40.80
N LYS A 81 1.70 0.43 41.21
CA LYS A 81 2.84 1.23 41.65
C LYS A 81 3.89 1.22 40.55
N TYR A 82 4.56 2.33 40.32
CA TYR A 82 5.75 2.40 39.49
C TYR A 82 6.87 3.08 40.24
N GLU A 83 8.07 2.54 40.06
CA GLU A 83 9.32 2.99 40.68
C GLU A 83 10.43 2.96 39.63
N TRP A 84 11.24 4.01 39.57
CA TRP A 84 12.36 4.07 38.63
C TRP A 84 13.38 2.96 38.92
N GLY A 85 13.79 2.21 37.89
CA GLY A 85 14.82 1.18 38.02
C GLY A 85 14.36 -0.13 38.68
N ALA A 86 13.10 -0.25 39.10
CA ALA A 86 12.52 -1.50 39.54
C ALA A 86 12.27 -2.40 38.31
N TYR A 87 13.25 -3.24 37.97
CA TYR A 87 13.16 -4.21 36.86
C TYR A 87 12.19 -5.37 37.16
N GLU A 88 11.83 -5.56 38.44
CA GLU A 88 11.00 -6.66 38.88
C GLU A 88 9.51 -6.30 38.79
N SER A 89 8.81 -6.98 37.88
CA SER A 89 7.35 -7.09 37.75
C SER A 89 6.60 -6.14 36.82
N LEU A 90 7.28 -5.44 35.90
CA LEU A 90 6.54 -4.99 34.72
C LEU A 90 6.14 -6.26 33.94
N SER A 91 4.83 -6.54 33.86
CA SER A 91 4.34 -7.56 32.93
C SER A 91 4.87 -7.21 31.53
N SER A 92 5.03 -8.19 30.63
CA SER A 92 5.60 -8.00 29.28
C SER A 92 4.98 -6.85 28.46
N ASN A 93 3.82 -6.34 28.88
CA ASN A 93 3.00 -5.33 28.22
C ASN A 93 2.99 -3.97 28.94
N GLU A 94 3.79 -3.76 29.99
CA GLU A 94 3.88 -2.45 30.65
C GLU A 94 5.06 -1.65 30.11
N ILE A 95 4.77 -0.40 29.72
CA ILE A 95 5.75 0.51 29.14
C ILE A 95 6.65 1.02 30.26
N ASP A 96 7.93 0.66 30.20
CA ASP A 96 8.97 1.32 30.97
C ASP A 96 9.15 2.75 30.43
N LEU A 97 8.76 3.73 31.25
CA LEU A 97 8.85 5.14 30.89
C LEU A 97 10.31 5.59 30.75
N GLU A 98 11.25 4.98 31.48
CA GLU A 98 12.67 5.25 31.31
C GLU A 98 13.17 4.83 29.92
N ILE A 99 12.78 3.63 29.48
CA ILE A 99 13.09 3.16 28.14
C ILE A 99 12.45 4.09 27.10
N LYS A 100 11.18 4.46 27.29
CA LYS A 100 10.48 5.37 26.37
C LYS A 100 11.16 6.73 26.27
N PHE A 101 11.53 7.35 27.39
CA PHE A 101 12.20 8.65 27.39
C PHE A 101 13.63 8.59 26.83
N LYS A 102 14.35 7.48 27.02
CA LYS A 102 15.69 7.29 26.42
C LYS A 102 15.63 7.09 24.92
N LYS A 103 14.53 6.53 24.40
CA LYS A 103 14.36 6.20 22.99
C LYS A 103 13.62 7.27 22.18
N ILE A 104 13.10 8.32 22.82
CA ILE A 104 12.35 9.36 22.11
C ILE A 104 13.26 10.07 21.10
N SER A 105 12.78 10.18 19.87
CA SER A 105 13.51 10.72 18.72
C SER A 105 12.78 11.88 18.07
N TYR A 106 13.44 12.59 17.15
CA TYR A 106 12.77 13.58 16.32
C TYR A 106 11.73 12.95 15.39
N ALA A 107 11.94 11.70 14.95
CA ALA A 107 10.95 10.94 14.20
C ALA A 107 9.68 10.70 15.03
N ASP A 108 9.81 10.35 16.32
CA ASP A 108 8.65 10.24 17.22
C ASP A 108 7.91 11.57 17.34
N PHE A 109 8.63 12.68 17.43
CA PHE A 109 8.02 14.01 17.46
C PHE A 109 7.21 14.29 16.19
N LEU A 110 7.78 14.04 15.00
CA LEU A 110 7.08 14.22 13.72
C LEU A 110 5.84 13.32 13.62
N LEU A 111 5.94 12.06 14.04
CA LEU A 111 4.80 11.14 14.07
C LEU A 111 3.71 11.64 15.01
N GLN A 112 4.05 12.01 16.25
CA GLN A 112 3.08 12.50 17.22
C GLN A 112 2.42 13.80 16.77
N ARG A 113 3.20 14.72 16.18
CA ARG A 113 2.64 15.93 15.57
C ARG A 113 1.63 15.58 14.48
N LYS A 114 1.98 14.66 13.58
CA LYS A 114 1.08 14.21 12.52
C LYS A 114 -0.15 13.48 13.05
N ILE A 115 -0.03 12.65 14.07
CA ILE A 115 -1.17 12.01 14.77
C ILE A 115 -2.13 13.07 15.29
N ILE A 116 -1.61 14.12 15.94
CA ILE A 116 -2.42 15.21 16.49
C ILE A 116 -3.09 15.98 15.35
N GLU A 117 -2.35 16.33 14.30
CA GLU A 117 -2.90 17.00 13.11
C GLU A 117 -4.03 16.17 12.48
N ILE A 118 -3.83 14.87 12.27
CA ILE A 118 -4.84 13.94 11.73
C ILE A 118 -6.06 13.87 12.66
N SER A 119 -5.83 13.78 13.97
CA SER A 119 -6.92 13.72 14.96
C SER A 119 -7.77 15.00 15.00
N LEU A 120 -7.24 16.12 14.46
CA LEU A 120 -7.86 17.43 14.48
C LEU A 120 -8.28 17.94 13.09
N SER A 121 -7.95 17.24 12.00
CA SER A 121 -8.18 17.71 10.63
C SER A 121 -8.61 16.58 9.68
N ASN A 122 -9.45 16.92 8.70
CA ASN A 122 -9.86 16.01 7.62
C ASN A 122 -8.97 16.18 6.36
N GLN A 123 -7.70 16.60 6.52
CA GLN A 123 -6.84 16.87 5.36
C GLN A 123 -6.18 15.59 4.83
N ASN A 124 -6.11 15.47 3.51
CA ASN A 124 -5.32 14.44 2.82
C ASN A 124 -3.82 14.63 3.09
N ASP A 125 -3.06 13.55 3.18
CA ASP A 125 -1.61 13.61 3.36
C ASP A 125 -0.88 13.34 2.05
N ASN A 126 -0.28 14.37 1.48
CA ASN A 126 0.64 14.21 0.36
C ASN A 126 2.04 13.87 0.88
N LEU A 127 2.90 13.24 0.09
CA LEU A 127 4.35 13.23 0.36
C LEU A 127 4.92 14.58 -0.09
N TYR A 128 4.71 15.63 0.70
CA TYR A 128 5.24 16.98 0.45
C TYR A 128 6.45 17.25 1.35
N LYS A 129 7.28 18.21 0.93
CA LYS A 129 8.37 18.72 1.78
C LYS A 129 7.78 19.54 2.93
N LEU A 130 8.14 19.19 4.16
CA LEU A 130 7.69 19.88 5.38
C LEU A 130 8.15 21.34 5.41
N ASN A 131 9.28 21.67 4.78
CA ASN A 131 9.76 23.02 4.57
C ASN A 131 9.84 23.33 3.07
N THR A 132 9.09 24.33 2.59
CA THR A 132 9.27 24.85 1.24
C THR A 132 10.50 25.75 1.19
N VAL A 133 11.65 25.19 0.82
CA VAL A 133 12.85 26.00 0.49
C VAL A 133 12.64 26.65 -0.88
N LYS A 134 13.02 27.93 -1.01
CA LYS A 134 12.93 28.71 -2.25
C LYS A 134 13.75 28.05 -3.37
N GLU A 135 13.19 28.06 -4.58
CA GLU A 135 13.82 27.54 -5.80
C GLU A 135 15.26 28.07 -5.98
N THR A 136 16.21 27.15 -6.15
CA THR A 136 17.57 27.47 -6.61
C THR A 136 17.69 27.17 -8.10
N ILE A 137 18.07 28.19 -8.89
CA ILE A 137 18.26 28.09 -10.35
C ILE A 137 19.64 27.50 -10.66
N ASN A 138 20.05 26.43 -9.97
CA ASN A 138 21.30 25.75 -10.28
C ASN A 138 21.04 24.51 -11.13
N PHE A 139 21.65 24.46 -12.31
CA PHE A 139 21.42 23.39 -13.31
C PHE A 139 22.34 22.18 -13.12
N GLN A 140 23.39 22.32 -12.31
CA GLN A 140 24.28 21.21 -11.95
C GLN A 140 23.83 20.59 -10.63
N THR A 141 23.79 19.26 -10.57
CA THR A 141 23.46 18.51 -9.36
C THR A 141 24.63 18.57 -8.37
N ASN A 142 24.45 19.19 -7.22
CA ASN A 142 25.51 19.24 -6.18
C ASN A 142 25.51 17.98 -5.29
N LEU A 143 24.41 17.24 -5.24
CA LEU A 143 24.23 16.02 -4.45
C LEU A 143 24.35 14.76 -5.34
N PRO A 144 25.29 13.85 -5.06
CA PRO A 144 25.34 12.55 -5.72
C PRO A 144 24.08 11.73 -5.40
N THR A 145 23.43 11.15 -6.42
CA THR A 145 22.23 10.30 -6.26
C THR A 145 22.45 9.17 -5.27
N ASN A 146 23.65 8.57 -5.24
CA ASN A 146 24.03 7.54 -4.27
C ASN A 146 23.85 7.97 -2.83
N LYS A 147 24.24 9.20 -2.46
CA LYS A 147 24.08 9.71 -1.09
C LYS A 147 22.60 9.86 -0.70
N ILE A 148 21.77 10.28 -1.66
CA ILE A 148 20.33 10.40 -1.44
C ILE A 148 19.71 9.01 -1.23
N LYS A 149 20.09 8.02 -2.05
CA LYS A 149 19.61 6.64 -1.88
C LYS A 149 20.04 6.03 -0.55
N GLU A 150 21.30 6.21 -0.15
CA GLU A 150 21.83 5.77 1.15
C GLU A 150 21.01 6.38 2.28
N ALA A 151 20.82 7.70 2.28
CA ALA A 151 20.04 8.39 3.31
C ALA A 151 18.57 7.91 3.38
N ILE A 152 17.91 7.70 2.23
CA ILE A 152 16.55 7.15 2.21
C ILE A 152 16.54 5.70 2.73
N THR A 153 17.49 4.87 2.30
CA THR A 153 17.59 3.46 2.70
C THR A 153 17.78 3.34 4.21
N GLU A 154 18.71 4.11 4.78
CA GLU A 154 18.95 4.19 6.23
C GLU A 154 17.69 4.66 6.96
N LYS A 155 17.06 5.76 6.51
CA LYS A 155 15.83 6.29 7.14
C LYS A 155 14.69 5.27 7.17
N ILE A 156 14.52 4.50 6.10
CA ILE A 156 13.50 3.45 6.03
C ILE A 156 13.85 2.30 6.98
N LEU A 157 15.09 1.83 6.98
CA LEU A 157 15.54 0.73 7.85
C LEU A 157 15.50 1.11 9.34
N ASP A 158 15.80 2.35 9.69
CA ASP A 158 15.66 2.89 11.05
C ASP A 158 14.21 2.85 11.55
N GLY A 159 13.24 2.94 10.63
CA GLY A 159 11.80 2.80 10.94
C GLY A 159 11.36 1.35 11.17
N CYS A 160 12.26 0.38 11.02
CA CYS A 160 11.95 -1.04 11.18
C CYS A 160 11.83 -1.43 12.66
N TYR A 161 10.75 -2.13 13.00
CA TYR A 161 10.55 -2.70 14.31
C TYR A 161 11.02 -4.16 14.34
N ILE A 162 11.89 -4.48 15.31
CA ILE A 162 12.33 -5.85 15.60
C ILE A 162 11.82 -6.24 16.99
N SER A 163 10.99 -7.28 17.05
CA SER A 163 10.46 -7.83 18.30
C SER A 163 11.54 -8.58 19.09
N LYS A 164 11.26 -8.90 20.35
CA LYS A 164 12.17 -9.71 21.18
C LYS A 164 12.41 -11.11 20.60
N ASP A 165 11.43 -11.65 19.89
CA ASP A 165 11.48 -12.98 19.28
C ASP A 165 12.15 -12.94 17.88
N GLY A 166 12.58 -11.76 17.44
CA GLY A 166 13.27 -11.57 16.16
C GLY A 166 12.34 -11.33 14.96
N ASP A 167 11.02 -11.25 15.18
CA ASP A 167 10.07 -10.84 14.14
C ASP A 167 10.31 -9.39 13.72
N VAL A 168 10.15 -9.14 12.43
CA VAL A 168 10.42 -7.85 11.81
C VAL A 168 9.13 -7.27 11.23
N ASP A 169 8.92 -5.97 11.36
CA ASP A 169 7.78 -5.26 10.77
C ASP A 169 8.04 -3.76 10.56
N PHE A 170 7.12 -3.11 9.86
CA PHE A 170 7.05 -1.65 9.75
C PHE A 170 5.71 -1.14 10.26
N ILE A 171 5.76 0.03 10.91
CA ILE A 171 4.58 0.87 11.11
C ILE A 171 4.64 1.98 10.08
N GLY A 172 3.62 2.08 9.24
CA GLY A 172 3.52 3.08 8.19
C GLY A 172 2.38 4.05 8.41
N LEU A 173 2.57 5.28 7.95
CA LEU A 173 1.51 6.26 7.75
C LEU A 173 1.01 6.13 6.31
N LYS A 174 -0.28 5.80 6.15
CA LYS A 174 -0.91 5.57 4.84
C LYS A 174 -2.29 6.19 4.79
N THR A 175 -2.83 6.25 3.59
CA THR A 175 -4.21 6.67 3.34
C THR A 175 -5.06 5.44 3.06
N ASN A 176 -6.21 5.30 3.71
CA ASN A 176 -7.17 4.24 3.42
C ASN A 176 -7.94 4.53 2.13
N TRP A 177 -8.80 3.60 1.71
CA TRP A 177 -9.57 3.74 0.46
C TRP A 177 -10.58 4.89 0.49
N GLN A 178 -10.99 5.36 1.67
CA GLN A 178 -11.83 6.55 1.86
C GLN A 178 -11.05 7.87 1.79
N GLY A 179 -9.72 7.83 1.64
CA GLY A 179 -8.89 9.03 1.68
C GLY A 179 -8.49 9.47 3.10
N GLU A 180 -8.82 8.69 4.13
CA GLU A 180 -8.49 9.03 5.52
C GLU A 180 -7.11 8.49 5.90
N LEU A 181 -6.42 9.22 6.78
CA LEU A 181 -5.09 8.86 7.21
C LEU A 181 -5.11 7.86 8.36
N GLU A 182 -4.33 6.80 8.22
CA GLU A 182 -4.16 5.77 9.24
C GLU A 182 -2.69 5.46 9.50
N ILE A 183 -2.39 5.16 10.77
CA ILE A 183 -1.10 4.62 11.19
C ILE A 183 -1.33 3.16 11.53
N ASN A 184 -0.70 2.28 10.76
CA ASN A 184 -0.90 0.84 10.89
C ASN A 184 0.33 0.09 10.40
N HIS A 185 0.33 -1.22 10.54
CA HIS A 185 1.29 -2.07 9.84
C HIS A 185 1.19 -1.85 8.33
N LEU A 186 2.32 -1.92 7.64
CA LEU A 186 2.29 -2.01 6.17
C LEU A 186 1.52 -3.27 5.76
N ASN A 187 0.80 -3.20 4.64
CA ASN A 187 0.21 -4.41 4.06
C ASN A 187 1.33 -5.30 3.46
N ASN A 188 0.99 -6.52 3.03
CA ASN A 188 1.99 -7.45 2.51
C ASN A 188 2.27 -7.29 1.01
N GLY A 189 1.60 -6.36 0.32
CA GLY A 189 1.71 -6.26 -1.13
C GLY A 189 2.89 -5.45 -1.65
N ILE A 190 2.85 -5.17 -2.94
CA ILE A 190 3.88 -4.38 -3.64
C ILE A 190 3.57 -2.89 -3.58
N TYR A 191 2.29 -2.51 -3.62
CA TYR A 191 1.88 -1.13 -3.80
C TYR A 191 2.27 -0.23 -2.61
N ASP A 192 1.67 -0.48 -1.44
CA ASP A 192 1.95 0.25 -0.20
C ASP A 192 2.40 -0.71 0.91
N GLY A 193 3.17 -1.73 0.53
CA GLY A 193 3.42 -2.89 1.36
C GLY A 193 4.87 -3.33 1.48
N VAL A 194 5.04 -4.35 2.31
CA VAL A 194 6.33 -4.94 2.69
C VAL A 194 7.08 -5.48 1.48
N LEU A 195 6.41 -6.17 0.54
CA LEU A 195 7.09 -6.72 -0.65
C LEU A 195 7.66 -5.61 -1.55
N GLY A 196 6.92 -4.51 -1.71
CA GLY A 196 7.36 -3.37 -2.51
C GLY A 196 8.61 -2.73 -1.95
N ILE A 197 8.58 -2.40 -0.64
CA ILE A 197 9.72 -1.74 -0.02
C ILE A 197 10.93 -2.68 0.12
N SER A 198 10.71 -3.95 0.44
CA SER A 198 11.79 -4.94 0.58
C SER A 198 12.55 -5.15 -0.73
N THR A 199 11.83 -5.16 -1.87
CA THR A 199 12.44 -5.23 -3.21
C THR A 199 13.37 -4.05 -3.46
N LEU A 200 12.96 -2.83 -3.11
CA LEU A 200 13.80 -1.64 -3.28
C LEU A 200 15.02 -1.64 -2.37
N LEU A 201 14.82 -2.02 -1.11
CA LEU A 201 15.90 -2.08 -0.12
C LEU A 201 16.95 -3.10 -0.55
N ARG A 202 16.53 -4.27 -1.03
CA ARG A 202 17.44 -5.32 -1.53
C ARG A 202 18.41 -4.82 -2.60
N ASN A 203 17.96 -3.94 -3.49
CA ASN A 203 18.80 -3.39 -4.56
C ASN A 203 19.91 -2.43 -4.06
N ASN A 204 19.79 -1.90 -2.83
CA ASN A 204 20.76 -0.95 -2.24
C ASN A 204 21.25 -1.38 -0.85
N ALA A 205 20.90 -2.58 -0.38
CA ALA A 205 21.16 -2.98 0.99
C ALA A 205 22.62 -3.37 1.19
N ASP A 206 23.21 -2.84 2.27
CA ASP A 206 24.37 -3.43 2.91
C ASP A 206 24.08 -4.92 3.22
N PRO A 207 25.03 -5.84 2.98
CA PRO A 207 24.92 -7.25 3.39
C PRO A 207 24.37 -7.48 4.80
N ASN A 208 24.64 -6.57 5.74
CA ASN A 208 24.15 -6.62 7.12
C ASN A 208 22.61 -6.49 7.25
N HIS A 209 21.94 -5.89 6.26
CA HIS A 209 20.48 -5.71 6.26
C HIS A 209 19.73 -6.83 5.52
N ILE A 210 20.42 -7.72 4.82
CA ILE A 210 19.81 -8.78 4.01
C ILE A 210 18.99 -9.75 4.86
N GLU A 211 19.41 -10.06 6.09
CA GLU A 211 18.64 -10.95 6.98
C GLU A 211 17.29 -10.33 7.37
N ILE A 212 17.27 -9.03 7.66
CA ILE A 212 16.05 -8.28 8.00
C ILE A 212 15.10 -8.28 6.82
N ILE A 213 15.61 -7.98 5.62
CA ILE A 213 14.83 -7.97 4.37
C ILE A 213 14.25 -9.36 4.08
N ASN A 214 15.04 -10.42 4.24
CA ASN A 214 14.56 -11.80 4.04
C ASN A 214 13.40 -12.13 5.00
N LYS A 215 13.48 -11.73 6.28
CA LYS A 215 12.41 -11.97 7.26
C LYS A 215 11.13 -11.23 6.89
N LEU A 216 11.25 -9.96 6.46
CA LEU A 216 10.12 -9.14 6.00
C LEU A 216 9.40 -9.79 4.81
N GLU A 217 10.16 -10.17 3.78
CA GLU A 217 9.59 -10.80 2.58
C GLU A 217 8.97 -12.16 2.90
N GLN A 218 9.65 -13.01 3.67
CA GLN A 218 9.13 -14.32 4.05
C GLN A 218 7.81 -14.20 4.81
N LYS A 219 7.73 -13.29 5.78
CA LYS A 219 6.50 -13.01 6.54
C LYS A 219 5.37 -12.57 5.61
N ALA A 220 5.64 -11.60 4.74
CA ALA A 220 4.63 -11.07 3.80
C ALA A 220 4.10 -12.16 2.86
N LEU A 221 4.99 -12.97 2.28
CA LEU A 221 4.62 -14.07 1.40
C LEU A 221 3.78 -15.14 2.12
N GLN A 222 4.20 -15.55 3.31
CA GLN A 222 3.45 -16.53 4.11
C GLN A 222 2.07 -16.02 4.51
N GLU A 223 1.95 -14.74 4.88
CA GLU A 223 0.66 -14.18 5.25
C GLU A 223 -0.30 -14.11 4.07
N ILE A 224 0.16 -13.71 2.88
CA ILE A 224 -0.70 -13.72 1.68
C ILE A 224 -1.13 -15.14 1.33
N LEU A 225 -0.20 -16.11 1.29
CA LEU A 225 -0.51 -17.50 0.94
C LEU A 225 -1.48 -18.17 1.92
N ASN A 226 -1.37 -17.86 3.22
CA ASN A 226 -2.15 -18.54 4.25
C ASN A 226 -3.48 -17.84 4.56
N ARG A 227 -3.50 -16.51 4.57
CA ARG A 227 -4.66 -15.72 5.05
C ARG A 227 -5.40 -14.99 3.94
N ASN A 228 -4.71 -14.58 2.88
CA ASN A 228 -5.28 -13.73 1.83
C ASN A 228 -5.32 -14.41 0.45
N LYS A 229 -5.34 -15.75 0.41
CA LYS A 229 -5.34 -16.51 -0.85
C LYS A 229 -6.51 -16.21 -1.80
N ASN A 230 -7.63 -15.73 -1.26
CA ASN A 230 -8.82 -15.34 -2.05
C ASN A 230 -8.83 -13.83 -2.39
N ASN A 231 -7.78 -13.08 -2.03
CA ASN A 231 -7.59 -11.71 -2.45
C ASN A 231 -6.73 -11.72 -3.72
N TYR A 232 -7.25 -11.12 -4.80
CA TYR A 232 -6.61 -11.14 -6.12
C TYR A 232 -5.80 -9.87 -6.43
N GLY A 233 -5.73 -8.89 -5.53
CA GLY A 233 -5.06 -7.61 -5.79
C GLY A 233 -3.54 -7.58 -5.52
N PHE A 234 -2.88 -6.51 -5.98
CA PHE A 234 -1.46 -6.21 -5.73
C PHE A 234 -1.18 -5.63 -4.32
N VAL A 235 -2.21 -5.19 -3.60
CA VAL A 235 -2.08 -4.56 -2.28
C VAL A 235 -1.89 -5.59 -1.17
N ASN A 236 -2.56 -6.73 -1.23
CA ASN A 236 -2.45 -7.76 -0.17
C ASN A 236 -2.85 -9.16 -0.65
N GLY A 237 -2.87 -9.36 -1.96
CA GLY A 237 -3.41 -10.55 -2.60
C GLY A 237 -2.36 -11.32 -3.40
N VAL A 238 -2.82 -12.41 -4.01
CA VAL A 238 -1.97 -13.35 -4.76
C VAL A 238 -1.28 -12.69 -5.95
N ASN A 239 -1.84 -11.63 -6.52
CA ASN A 239 -1.21 -10.90 -7.62
C ASN A 239 0.05 -10.13 -7.18
N ALA A 240 0.13 -9.74 -5.91
CA ALA A 240 1.37 -9.23 -5.33
C ALA A 240 2.49 -10.28 -5.35
N ILE A 241 2.16 -11.55 -5.02
CA ILE A 241 3.12 -12.66 -5.06
C ILE A 241 3.61 -12.90 -6.49
N ILE A 242 2.67 -12.95 -7.44
CA ILE A 242 3.00 -13.22 -8.85
C ILE A 242 3.93 -12.13 -9.40
N SER A 243 3.58 -10.88 -9.15
CA SER A 243 4.38 -9.74 -9.57
C SER A 243 5.76 -9.72 -8.90
N TYR A 244 5.81 -10.00 -7.60
CA TYR A 244 7.07 -10.09 -6.85
C TYR A 244 7.97 -11.21 -7.40
N TYR A 245 7.39 -12.35 -7.78
CA TYR A 245 8.12 -13.44 -8.44
C TYR A 245 8.69 -12.99 -9.79
N LEU A 246 7.90 -12.27 -10.60
CA LEU A 246 8.30 -11.80 -11.92
C LEU A 246 9.43 -10.76 -11.87
N THR A 247 9.54 -9.99 -10.78
CA THR A 247 10.55 -8.93 -10.61
C THR A 247 11.84 -9.39 -9.92
N THR A 248 11.82 -10.44 -9.10
CA THR A 248 12.82 -10.63 -8.01
C THR A 248 13.55 -11.99 -7.98
N LEU A 249 13.46 -12.85 -9.01
CA LEU A 249 14.00 -14.24 -8.99
C LEU A 249 15.55 -14.37 -8.87
N PRO A 250 16.11 -15.34 -8.08
CA PRO A 250 15.64 -15.94 -6.83
C PRO A 250 16.67 -15.89 -5.66
N HIS A 251 16.27 -15.33 -4.51
CA HIS A 251 16.90 -15.61 -3.21
C HIS A 251 15.93 -16.14 -2.13
N ILE A 252 14.66 -16.40 -2.49
CA ILE A 252 13.65 -16.87 -1.53
C ILE A 252 13.23 -18.30 -1.90
N THR A 253 13.42 -19.22 -0.96
CA THR A 253 13.23 -20.66 -1.15
C THR A 253 11.76 -21.11 -1.22
N SER A 254 10.81 -20.29 -0.75
CA SER A 254 9.38 -20.66 -0.70
C SER A 254 8.62 -20.42 -2.00
N LEU A 255 9.09 -19.52 -2.86
CA LEU A 255 8.45 -19.22 -4.14
C LEU A 255 9.16 -19.93 -5.28
N ASN A 256 8.41 -20.72 -6.02
CA ASN A 256 8.87 -21.29 -7.27
C ASN A 256 7.75 -21.24 -8.31
N GLU A 257 8.12 -21.52 -9.54
CA GLU A 257 7.25 -21.54 -10.71
C GLU A 257 5.96 -22.36 -10.50
N LYS A 258 6.02 -23.48 -9.74
CA LYS A 258 4.85 -24.34 -9.48
C LYS A 258 3.85 -23.68 -8.52
N VAL A 259 4.33 -22.92 -7.53
CA VAL A 259 3.45 -22.17 -6.62
C VAL A 259 2.67 -21.12 -7.40
N ILE A 260 3.34 -20.39 -8.29
CA ILE A 260 2.69 -19.37 -9.14
C ILE A 260 1.67 -20.02 -10.08
N LEU A 261 2.03 -21.15 -10.70
CA LEU A 261 1.10 -21.89 -11.54
C LEU A 261 -0.14 -22.37 -10.77
N GLN A 262 0.04 -22.86 -9.55
CA GLN A 262 -1.07 -23.33 -8.71
C GLN A 262 -2.05 -22.19 -8.39
N ILE A 263 -1.55 -20.99 -8.09
CA ILE A 263 -2.40 -19.80 -7.87
C ILE A 263 -3.31 -19.55 -9.07
N PHE A 264 -2.77 -19.58 -10.30
CA PHE A 264 -3.58 -19.38 -11.50
C PHE A 264 -4.57 -20.53 -11.75
N MET A 265 -4.19 -21.77 -11.45
CA MET A 265 -5.09 -22.92 -11.55
C MET A 265 -6.26 -22.82 -10.56
N ASP A 266 -6.00 -22.39 -9.32
CA ASP A 266 -7.02 -22.18 -8.30
C ASP A 266 -8.00 -21.09 -8.75
N ILE A 267 -7.49 -19.95 -9.25
CA ILE A 267 -8.32 -18.87 -9.82
C ILE A 267 -9.19 -19.40 -10.97
N ASN A 268 -8.62 -20.16 -11.90
CA ASN A 268 -9.37 -20.70 -13.03
C ASN A 268 -10.48 -21.66 -12.58
N SER A 269 -10.16 -22.53 -11.62
CA SER A 269 -11.14 -23.41 -10.98
C SER A 269 -12.27 -22.63 -10.30
N ASP A 270 -11.95 -21.52 -9.62
CA ASP A 270 -12.97 -20.67 -8.99
C ASP A 270 -13.90 -20.05 -10.05
N ILE A 271 -13.36 -19.64 -11.21
CA ILE A 271 -14.16 -19.10 -12.32
C ILE A 271 -15.11 -20.16 -12.86
N GLU A 272 -14.59 -21.35 -13.19
CA GLU A 272 -15.37 -22.47 -13.73
C GLU A 272 -16.49 -22.93 -12.79
N LYS A 273 -16.24 -22.88 -11.47
CA LYS A 273 -17.22 -23.25 -10.44
C LYS A 273 -18.20 -22.14 -10.09
N GLY A 274 -18.07 -20.95 -10.68
CA GLY A 274 -18.86 -19.76 -10.32
C GLY A 274 -18.60 -19.27 -8.90
N GLN A 275 -17.43 -19.57 -8.34
CA GLN A 275 -16.98 -19.13 -7.01
C GLN A 275 -16.10 -17.87 -7.08
N TYR A 276 -15.58 -17.55 -8.27
CA TYR A 276 -14.82 -16.34 -8.52
C TYR A 276 -15.71 -15.11 -8.42
N ASN A 277 -15.27 -14.13 -7.62
CA ASN A 277 -16.01 -12.91 -7.39
C ASN A 277 -15.04 -11.73 -7.30
N ASP A 278 -14.86 -11.05 -8.44
CA ASP A 278 -14.13 -9.79 -8.49
C ASP A 278 -15.05 -8.60 -8.14
N LYS A 279 -14.59 -7.78 -7.22
CA LYS A 279 -15.28 -6.56 -6.77
C LYS A 279 -14.63 -5.27 -7.27
N HIS A 280 -13.50 -5.35 -7.99
CA HIS A 280 -12.73 -4.20 -8.43
C HIS A 280 -12.61 -4.13 -9.95
N TYR A 281 -12.41 -5.25 -10.66
CA TYR A 281 -12.25 -5.32 -12.13
C TYR A 281 -11.05 -4.57 -12.71
N ASP A 282 -10.24 -3.96 -11.86
CA ASP A 282 -9.22 -2.99 -12.23
C ASP A 282 -7.80 -3.58 -12.17
N ILE A 283 -6.80 -2.72 -12.31
CA ILE A 283 -5.40 -3.15 -12.26
C ILE A 283 -4.98 -3.51 -10.84
N LEU A 284 -5.35 -2.70 -9.85
CA LEU A 284 -4.78 -2.82 -8.51
C LEU A 284 -5.40 -3.93 -7.67
N GLY A 285 -6.71 -4.07 -7.72
CA GLY A 285 -7.51 -4.98 -6.92
C GLY A 285 -8.17 -6.12 -7.70
N GLY A 286 -8.24 -6.01 -9.03
CA GLY A 286 -9.11 -6.85 -9.85
C GLY A 286 -8.46 -7.69 -10.96
N SER A 287 -9.34 -8.22 -11.79
CA SER A 287 -9.05 -9.18 -12.86
C SER A 287 -8.17 -8.58 -13.96
N ALA A 288 -8.26 -7.27 -14.23
CA ALA A 288 -7.41 -6.65 -15.24
C ALA A 288 -5.93 -6.76 -14.86
N GLY A 289 -5.61 -6.58 -13.57
CA GLY A 289 -4.27 -6.82 -13.04
C GLY A 289 -3.82 -8.28 -13.16
N LEU A 290 -4.71 -9.24 -12.90
CA LEU A 290 -4.41 -10.67 -13.04
C LEU A 290 -4.17 -11.08 -14.50
N ILE A 291 -4.89 -10.49 -15.45
CA ILE A 291 -4.65 -10.72 -16.87
C ILE A 291 -3.22 -10.32 -17.23
N LEU A 292 -2.76 -9.14 -16.79
CA LEU A 292 -1.41 -8.66 -17.10
C LEU A 292 -0.34 -9.63 -16.57
N THR A 293 -0.49 -10.11 -15.33
CA THR A 293 0.48 -11.04 -14.75
C THR A 293 0.37 -12.45 -15.31
N ALA A 294 -0.81 -12.93 -15.67
CA ALA A 294 -1.00 -14.21 -16.38
C ALA A 294 -0.31 -14.21 -17.74
N VAL A 295 -0.54 -13.16 -18.53
CA VAL A 295 0.09 -12.97 -19.84
C VAL A 295 1.61 -12.90 -19.68
N LYS A 296 2.10 -12.09 -18.74
CA LYS A 296 3.55 -11.95 -18.51
C LYS A 296 4.18 -13.27 -18.06
N PHE A 297 3.55 -13.97 -17.13
CA PHE A 297 4.04 -15.25 -16.64
C PHE A 297 4.07 -16.31 -17.74
N TYR A 298 3.08 -16.33 -18.64
CA TYR A 298 3.09 -17.19 -19.82
C TYR A 298 4.20 -16.82 -20.81
N GLN A 299 4.44 -15.54 -21.07
CA GLN A 299 5.53 -15.10 -21.96
C GLN A 299 6.90 -15.56 -21.47
N VAL A 300 7.11 -15.57 -20.15
CA VAL A 300 8.35 -16.09 -19.54
C VAL A 300 8.35 -17.62 -19.49
N ASN A 301 7.18 -18.26 -19.39
CA ASN A 301 7.02 -19.71 -19.24
C ASN A 301 6.05 -20.31 -20.27
N PRO A 302 6.38 -20.30 -21.58
CA PRO A 302 5.45 -20.67 -22.65
C PRO A 302 4.99 -22.14 -22.65
N LYS A 303 5.63 -22.98 -21.83
CA LYS A 303 5.24 -24.38 -21.57
C LYS A 303 3.87 -24.49 -20.88
N TYR A 304 3.44 -23.48 -20.13
CA TYR A 304 2.17 -23.52 -19.40
C TYR A 304 1.01 -22.95 -20.21
N LYS A 305 0.54 -23.71 -21.20
CA LYS A 305 -0.56 -23.31 -22.09
C LYS A 305 -1.87 -22.99 -21.35
N ILE A 306 -2.10 -23.61 -20.19
CA ILE A 306 -3.24 -23.32 -19.31
C ILE A 306 -3.38 -21.82 -18.97
N LEU A 307 -2.27 -21.07 -18.93
CA LEU A 307 -2.32 -19.63 -18.64
C LEU A 307 -3.06 -18.81 -19.71
N LEU A 308 -3.10 -19.30 -20.96
CA LEU A 308 -3.89 -18.67 -22.01
C LEU A 308 -5.38 -18.81 -21.74
N GLU A 309 -5.81 -19.99 -21.29
CA GLU A 309 -7.19 -20.26 -20.89
C GLU A 309 -7.57 -19.46 -19.65
N VAL A 310 -6.70 -19.41 -18.63
CA VAL A 310 -6.92 -18.54 -17.45
C VAL A 310 -7.09 -17.08 -17.86
N ALA A 311 -6.22 -16.57 -18.73
CA ALA A 311 -6.28 -15.19 -19.20
C ALA A 311 -7.57 -14.91 -20.01
N GLU A 312 -7.97 -15.84 -20.88
CA GLU A 312 -9.23 -15.74 -21.64
C GLU A 312 -10.45 -15.74 -20.71
N ASN A 313 -10.50 -16.66 -19.74
CA ASN A 313 -11.59 -16.78 -18.77
C ASN A 313 -11.71 -15.52 -17.89
N LEU A 314 -10.60 -14.93 -17.46
CA LEU A 314 -10.59 -13.64 -16.77
C LEU A 314 -11.10 -12.51 -17.68
N GLY A 315 -10.66 -12.47 -18.95
CA GLY A 315 -11.13 -11.49 -19.93
C GLY A 315 -12.64 -11.56 -20.16
N ASP A 316 -13.16 -12.77 -20.30
CA ASP A 316 -14.60 -13.02 -20.47
C ASP A 316 -15.38 -12.66 -19.21
N TYR A 317 -14.84 -12.96 -18.03
CA TYR A 317 -15.42 -12.55 -16.76
C TYR A 317 -15.58 -11.03 -16.68
N ILE A 318 -14.55 -10.25 -17.06
CA ILE A 318 -14.65 -8.78 -17.11
C ILE A 318 -15.73 -8.36 -18.12
N VAL A 319 -15.71 -8.88 -19.35
CA VAL A 319 -16.71 -8.51 -20.37
C VAL A 319 -18.14 -8.78 -19.91
N ASN A 320 -18.39 -9.92 -19.25
CA ASN A 320 -19.72 -10.31 -18.77
C ASN A 320 -20.24 -9.42 -17.63
N ASN A 321 -19.35 -8.71 -16.93
CA ASN A 321 -19.70 -7.79 -15.85
C ASN A 321 -19.66 -6.31 -16.27
N MET A 322 -19.47 -6.03 -17.57
CA MET A 322 -19.47 -4.68 -18.12
C MET A 322 -20.85 -4.03 -17.97
N GLN A 323 -20.86 -2.78 -17.52
CA GLN A 323 -22.07 -1.95 -17.43
C GLN A 323 -22.04 -0.85 -18.47
N THR A 324 -23.22 -0.33 -18.81
CA THR A 324 -23.38 0.80 -19.72
C THR A 324 -24.28 1.87 -19.11
N HIS A 325 -23.84 3.12 -19.10
CA HIS A 325 -24.64 4.26 -18.64
C HIS A 325 -24.29 5.52 -19.45
N ASN A 326 -25.28 6.22 -20.01
CA ASN A 326 -25.07 7.43 -20.84
C ASN A 326 -23.98 7.25 -21.91
N GLU A 327 -24.03 6.12 -22.63
CA GLU A 327 -23.04 5.70 -23.63
C GLU A 327 -21.63 5.34 -23.12
N PHE A 328 -21.32 5.57 -21.84
CA PHE A 328 -20.10 5.06 -21.22
C PHE A 328 -20.20 3.55 -20.99
N VAL A 329 -19.10 2.83 -21.26
CA VAL A 329 -18.83 1.50 -20.71
C VAL A 329 -17.97 1.65 -19.46
N TYR A 330 -18.31 0.93 -18.40
CA TYR A 330 -17.57 0.96 -17.15
C TYR A 330 -17.82 -0.31 -16.33
N TRP A 331 -17.03 -0.47 -15.27
CA TRP A 331 -17.20 -1.51 -14.26
C TRP A 331 -17.35 -0.84 -12.91
N LYS A 332 -18.45 -1.15 -12.21
CA LYS A 332 -18.67 -0.62 -10.87
C LYS A 332 -17.80 -1.40 -9.88
N ALA A 333 -16.75 -0.76 -9.38
CA ALA A 333 -15.97 -1.31 -8.28
C ALA A 333 -16.65 -1.03 -6.92
N HIS A 334 -16.29 -1.80 -5.91
CA HIS A 334 -16.81 -1.62 -4.55
C HIS A 334 -16.32 -0.30 -3.90
N ASP A 335 -15.14 0.16 -4.29
CA ASP A 335 -14.43 1.32 -3.76
C ASP A 335 -14.52 2.57 -4.65
N THR A 336 -15.17 2.51 -5.81
CA THR A 336 -15.50 3.69 -6.62
C THR A 336 -16.70 4.44 -6.05
N LEU A 337 -16.56 5.76 -5.84
CA LEU A 337 -17.61 6.58 -5.22
C LEU A 337 -18.66 7.05 -6.23
N ASN A 338 -18.25 7.27 -7.48
CA ASN A 338 -19.10 7.74 -8.57
C ASN A 338 -18.67 7.14 -9.92
N LEU A 339 -19.41 7.46 -10.98
CA LEU A 339 -19.10 6.97 -12.34
C LEU A 339 -17.73 7.48 -12.80
N GLU A 340 -17.43 8.76 -12.57
CA GLU A 340 -16.17 9.41 -12.94
C GLU A 340 -14.94 8.65 -12.40
N ASP A 341 -14.97 8.21 -11.14
CA ASP A 341 -13.91 7.40 -10.54
C ASP A 341 -13.69 6.06 -11.25
N SER A 342 -14.75 5.48 -11.85
CA SER A 342 -14.67 4.24 -12.61
C SER A 342 -14.15 4.45 -14.04
N LEU A 343 -14.17 5.70 -14.54
CA LEU A 343 -13.74 6.04 -15.90
C LEU A 343 -12.26 6.42 -15.97
N LYS A 344 -11.76 7.13 -14.94
CA LYS A 344 -10.50 7.88 -15.03
C LYS A 344 -9.24 7.07 -14.69
N GLY A 345 -8.26 7.19 -15.58
CA GLY A 345 -6.88 6.78 -15.32
C GLY A 345 -6.62 5.29 -15.50
N PHE A 346 -5.47 4.86 -14.98
CA PHE A 346 -4.90 3.54 -15.25
C PHE A 346 -5.26 2.50 -14.19
N VAL A 347 -5.27 2.89 -12.93
CA VAL A 347 -5.28 1.94 -11.81
C VAL A 347 -6.67 1.39 -11.57
N HIS A 348 -7.63 2.31 -11.43
CA HIS A 348 -9.05 2.03 -11.18
C HIS A 348 -9.93 2.31 -12.41
N GLY A 349 -9.35 2.92 -13.45
CA GLY A 349 -10.07 3.39 -14.62
C GLY A 349 -9.86 2.56 -15.88
N LEU A 350 -10.45 3.07 -16.95
CA LEU A 350 -10.57 2.37 -18.22
C LEU A 350 -9.23 2.09 -18.92
N SER A 351 -8.21 2.93 -18.71
CA SER A 351 -6.92 2.76 -19.40
C SER A 351 -6.19 1.47 -19.01
N GLY A 352 -6.37 1.01 -17.77
CA GLY A 352 -5.82 -0.27 -17.31
C GLY A 352 -6.51 -1.46 -17.96
N GLN A 353 -7.84 -1.44 -17.98
CA GLN A 353 -8.65 -2.47 -18.64
C GLN A 353 -8.39 -2.52 -20.14
N LEU A 354 -8.24 -1.34 -20.77
CA LEU A 354 -7.86 -1.24 -22.17
C LEU A 354 -6.54 -1.96 -22.44
N LEU A 355 -5.51 -1.73 -21.62
CA LEU A 355 -4.23 -2.42 -21.74
C LEU A 355 -4.41 -3.93 -21.60
N ALA A 356 -5.18 -4.39 -20.60
CA ALA A 356 -5.45 -5.82 -20.39
C ALA A 356 -6.11 -6.46 -21.62
N PHE A 357 -7.12 -5.82 -22.22
CA PHE A 357 -7.78 -6.34 -23.42
C PHE A 357 -6.87 -6.35 -24.65
N TYR A 358 -6.01 -5.35 -24.85
CA TYR A 358 -5.01 -5.40 -25.92
C TYR A 358 -4.00 -6.53 -25.69
N LYS A 359 -3.56 -6.77 -24.45
CA LYS A 359 -2.67 -7.91 -24.13
C LYS A 359 -3.33 -9.25 -24.40
N LEU A 360 -4.63 -9.40 -24.08
CA LEU A 360 -5.41 -10.59 -24.45
C LEU A 360 -5.53 -10.76 -25.96
N LYS A 361 -5.88 -9.68 -26.66
CA LYS A 361 -5.96 -9.66 -28.12
C LYS A 361 -4.65 -10.15 -28.76
N ASP A 362 -3.51 -9.70 -28.24
CA ASP A 362 -2.20 -10.05 -28.78
C ASP A 362 -1.83 -11.50 -28.48
N ILE A 363 -1.97 -11.92 -27.22
CA ILE A 363 -1.49 -13.23 -26.81
C ILE A 363 -2.37 -14.37 -27.33
N LEU A 364 -3.68 -14.14 -27.45
CA LEU A 364 -4.65 -15.12 -27.97
C LEU A 364 -4.84 -15.02 -29.48
N LYS A 365 -4.31 -13.97 -30.13
CA LYS A 365 -4.48 -13.70 -31.57
C LYS A 365 -5.95 -13.73 -32.00
N THR A 366 -6.80 -13.03 -31.26
CA THR A 366 -8.26 -13.01 -31.42
C THR A 366 -8.79 -11.60 -31.69
N ASN A 367 -10.00 -11.49 -32.24
CA ASN A 367 -10.76 -10.24 -32.36
C ASN A 367 -11.95 -10.17 -31.39
N LYS A 368 -12.12 -11.19 -30.53
CA LYS A 368 -13.21 -11.32 -29.55
C LYS A 368 -13.43 -10.05 -28.70
N TYR A 369 -12.35 -9.38 -28.33
CA TYR A 369 -12.37 -8.20 -27.46
C TYR A 369 -12.51 -6.86 -28.19
N ASP A 370 -12.63 -6.85 -29.53
CA ASP A 370 -12.64 -5.59 -30.31
C ASP A 370 -13.81 -4.68 -29.95
N ARG A 371 -14.97 -5.27 -29.64
CA ARG A 371 -16.16 -4.51 -29.23
C ARG A 371 -15.95 -3.79 -27.90
N VAL A 372 -15.39 -4.47 -26.89
CA VAL A 372 -15.14 -3.87 -25.57
C VAL A 372 -14.01 -2.84 -25.65
N ILE A 373 -12.95 -3.12 -26.42
CA ILE A 373 -11.86 -2.17 -26.69
C ILE A 373 -12.41 -0.89 -27.32
N HIS A 374 -13.28 -1.00 -28.33
CA HIS A 374 -13.91 0.16 -28.95
C HIS A 374 -14.79 0.93 -27.97
N GLY A 375 -15.60 0.23 -27.16
CA GLY A 375 -16.43 0.85 -26.13
C GLY A 375 -15.61 1.65 -25.10
N ILE A 376 -14.49 1.08 -24.65
CA ILE A 376 -13.57 1.74 -23.73
C ILE A 376 -12.99 3.01 -24.36
N HIS A 377 -12.45 2.93 -25.58
CA HIS A 377 -11.89 4.08 -26.29
C HIS A 377 -12.89 5.23 -26.43
N LYS A 378 -14.13 4.91 -26.83
CA LYS A 378 -15.20 5.89 -26.92
C LYS A 378 -15.45 6.55 -25.56
N SER A 379 -15.54 5.74 -24.51
CA SER A 379 -15.83 6.18 -23.14
C SER A 379 -14.74 7.07 -22.57
N GLU A 380 -13.46 6.73 -22.80
CA GLU A 380 -12.34 7.57 -22.36
C GLU A 380 -12.33 8.93 -23.08
N LYS A 381 -12.55 8.95 -24.39
CA LYS A 381 -12.61 10.21 -25.16
C LYS A 381 -13.76 11.11 -24.70
N MET A 382 -14.94 10.54 -24.46
CA MET A 382 -16.07 11.26 -23.89
C MET A 382 -15.75 11.78 -22.49
N SER A 383 -15.15 10.94 -21.64
CA SER A 383 -14.81 11.29 -20.26
C SER A 383 -13.81 12.44 -20.18
N ILE A 384 -12.78 12.46 -21.05
CA ILE A 384 -11.81 13.56 -21.16
C ILE A 384 -12.49 14.89 -21.52
N SER A 385 -13.58 14.85 -22.31
CA SER A 385 -14.32 16.06 -22.66
C SER A 385 -15.31 16.53 -21.58
N GLU A 386 -15.77 15.64 -20.71
CA GLU A 386 -16.80 15.91 -19.71
C GLU A 386 -16.22 16.25 -18.33
N TYR A 387 -15.07 15.68 -17.97
CA TYR A 387 -14.53 15.77 -16.61
C TYR A 387 -13.07 16.26 -16.58
N GLU A 388 -12.67 16.83 -15.44
CA GLU A 388 -11.29 17.32 -15.24
C GLU A 388 -10.31 16.19 -14.88
N TYR A 389 -9.20 16.07 -15.61
CA TYR A 389 -8.20 15.04 -15.34
C TYR A 389 -7.01 15.59 -14.55
N THR A 390 -6.46 14.73 -13.69
CA THR A 390 -5.18 15.00 -13.02
C THR A 390 -4.01 14.54 -13.89
N ASP A 391 -2.79 14.90 -13.49
CA ASP A 391 -1.55 14.40 -14.07
C ASP A 391 -1.02 13.12 -13.39
N SER A 392 -1.76 12.59 -12.41
CA SER A 392 -1.39 11.40 -11.63
C SER A 392 -1.34 10.11 -12.46
N TRP A 393 -0.59 9.13 -11.96
CA TRP A 393 -0.56 7.81 -12.59
C TRP A 393 -1.84 7.02 -12.30
N CYS A 394 -2.39 7.14 -11.08
CA CYS A 394 -3.56 6.37 -10.70
C CYS A 394 -4.82 6.76 -11.48
N LYS A 395 -5.12 8.06 -11.55
CA LYS A 395 -6.39 8.61 -12.07
C LYS A 395 -6.20 9.56 -13.27
N GLY A 396 -4.97 9.73 -13.77
CA GLY A 396 -4.63 10.84 -14.66
C GLY A 396 -3.82 10.47 -15.90
N PHE A 397 -3.36 11.51 -16.60
CA PHE A 397 -2.75 11.39 -17.93
C PHE A 397 -1.45 10.58 -17.95
N SER A 398 -0.65 10.56 -16.87
CA SER A 398 0.59 9.78 -16.87
C SER A 398 0.29 8.28 -16.88
N GLY A 399 -0.74 7.82 -16.16
CA GLY A 399 -1.19 6.44 -16.20
C GLY A 399 -1.81 6.04 -17.55
N MET A 400 -2.64 6.93 -18.11
CA MET A 400 -3.20 6.72 -19.45
C MET A 400 -2.09 6.62 -20.50
N GLY A 401 -1.07 7.46 -20.40
CA GLY A 401 0.13 7.43 -21.22
C GLY A 401 0.92 6.11 -21.08
N ILE A 402 1.14 5.63 -19.85
CA ILE A 402 1.77 4.32 -19.61
C ILE A 402 1.01 3.19 -20.31
N SER A 403 -0.32 3.18 -20.24
CA SER A 403 -1.16 2.23 -20.98
C SER A 403 -0.88 2.29 -22.49
N ARG A 404 -0.83 3.48 -23.08
CA ARG A 404 -0.59 3.64 -24.53
C ARG A 404 0.80 3.21 -24.96
N ILE A 405 1.83 3.51 -24.16
CA ILE A 405 3.19 3.01 -24.40
C ILE A 405 3.17 1.48 -24.53
N LYS A 406 2.50 0.80 -23.59
CA LYS A 406 2.46 -0.67 -23.55
C LYS A 406 1.56 -1.29 -24.62
N ILE A 407 0.53 -0.59 -25.09
CA ILE A 407 -0.28 -1.01 -26.24
C ILE A 407 0.53 -0.92 -27.54
N LEU A 408 1.26 0.18 -27.74
CA LEU A 408 2.05 0.44 -28.96
C LEU A 408 3.18 -0.57 -29.17
N GLU A 409 3.66 -1.26 -28.12
CA GLU A 409 4.64 -2.34 -28.24
C GLU A 409 4.13 -3.52 -29.08
N SER A 410 2.81 -3.75 -29.11
CA SER A 410 2.19 -4.86 -29.83
C SER A 410 1.25 -4.41 -30.96
N TYR A 411 0.74 -3.17 -30.89
CA TYR A 411 -0.24 -2.63 -31.83
C TYR A 411 0.12 -1.22 -32.28
N GLN A 412 0.65 -1.11 -33.49
CA GLN A 412 0.84 0.18 -34.14
C GLN A 412 -0.53 0.74 -34.56
N ASN A 413 -0.92 1.86 -33.99
CA ASN A 413 -2.20 2.50 -34.24
C ASN A 413 -2.06 4.03 -34.07
N GLU A 414 -2.48 4.78 -35.08
CA GLU A 414 -2.33 6.24 -35.13
C GLU A 414 -3.17 6.96 -34.06
N ASP A 415 -4.37 6.45 -33.74
CA ASP A 415 -5.19 7.02 -32.66
C ASP A 415 -4.51 6.86 -31.30
N ILE A 416 -3.95 5.67 -31.02
CA ILE A 416 -3.20 5.42 -29.78
C ILE A 416 -1.96 6.30 -29.68
N GLN A 417 -1.28 6.52 -30.80
CA GLN A 417 -0.13 7.41 -30.86
C GLN A 417 -0.54 8.87 -30.63
N SER A 418 -1.65 9.31 -31.21
CA SER A 418 -2.20 10.64 -30.99
C SER A 418 -2.59 10.87 -29.51
N ASP A 419 -3.25 9.89 -28.89
CA ASP A 419 -3.59 9.91 -27.47
C ASP A 419 -2.31 10.06 -26.61
N LEU A 420 -1.28 9.28 -26.89
CA LEU A 420 0.00 9.34 -26.16
C LEU A 420 0.67 10.72 -26.28
N ILE A 421 0.65 11.33 -27.47
CA ILE A 421 1.18 12.68 -27.69
C ILE A 421 0.38 13.71 -26.89
N PHE A 422 -0.95 13.60 -26.90
CA PHE A 422 -1.81 14.46 -26.09
C PHE A 422 -1.48 14.34 -24.59
N PHE A 423 -1.40 13.13 -24.04
CA PHE A 423 -1.06 12.90 -22.64
C PHE A 423 0.33 13.40 -22.27
N LYS A 424 1.34 13.17 -23.13
CA LYS A 424 2.69 13.71 -22.95
C LYS A 424 2.65 15.24 -22.78
N ASN A 425 1.93 15.93 -23.66
CA ASN A 425 1.85 17.39 -23.64
C ASN A 425 1.15 17.92 -22.38
N GLN A 426 0.11 17.22 -21.89
CA GLN A 426 -0.55 17.56 -20.63
C GLN A 426 0.38 17.39 -19.41
N ILE A 427 1.20 16.33 -19.39
CA ILE A 427 2.17 16.12 -18.31
C ILE A 427 3.28 17.17 -18.35
N LEU A 428 3.82 17.49 -19.54
CA LEU A 428 4.86 18.50 -19.68
C LEU A 428 4.39 19.90 -19.27
N SER A 429 3.13 20.26 -19.55
CA SER A 429 2.58 21.58 -19.18
C SER A 429 2.41 21.75 -17.66
N THR A 430 2.22 20.65 -16.93
CA THR A 430 1.96 20.62 -15.48
C THR A 430 3.17 20.18 -14.65
N LEU A 431 4.28 19.77 -15.30
CA LEU A 431 5.44 19.15 -14.63
C LEU A 431 6.08 20.00 -13.51
N HIS A 432 5.96 21.33 -13.59
CA HIS A 432 6.48 22.26 -12.59
C HIS A 432 5.58 22.43 -11.36
N VAL A 433 4.32 22.00 -11.45
CA VAL A 433 3.34 22.06 -10.36
C VAL A 433 3.28 20.71 -9.67
N ASN A 434 3.79 20.62 -8.45
CA ASN A 434 3.80 19.37 -7.69
C ASN A 434 3.39 19.61 -6.24
N SER A 435 2.28 19.00 -5.84
CA SER A 435 1.81 18.96 -4.45
C SER A 435 2.29 17.72 -3.69
N ASP A 436 2.95 16.79 -4.40
CA ASP A 436 3.40 15.49 -3.89
C ASP A 436 4.65 15.00 -4.68
N TYR A 437 5.48 14.17 -4.06
CA TYR A 437 6.68 13.53 -4.63
C TYR A 437 6.56 12.00 -4.77
N CYS A 438 5.40 11.39 -4.60
CA CYS A 438 5.23 9.94 -4.75
C CYS A 438 5.08 9.49 -6.22
N LEU A 439 5.11 8.17 -6.45
CA LEU A 439 4.87 7.56 -7.77
C LEU A 439 3.40 7.58 -8.16
N CYS A 440 2.48 7.40 -7.21
CA CYS A 440 1.07 7.23 -7.52
C CYS A 440 0.44 8.50 -8.12
N HIS A 441 0.69 9.65 -7.49
CA HIS A 441 0.06 10.92 -7.83
C HIS A 441 0.98 12.13 -7.59
N GLY A 442 2.29 11.90 -7.57
CA GLY A 442 3.30 12.94 -7.38
C GLY A 442 4.28 13.05 -8.54
N LEU A 443 5.31 13.87 -8.32
CA LEU A 443 6.34 14.18 -9.31
C LEU A 443 7.05 12.92 -9.85
N MET A 444 7.32 11.92 -9.02
CA MET A 444 8.06 10.71 -9.45
C MET A 444 7.28 9.90 -10.47
N GLY A 445 5.94 9.85 -10.36
CA GLY A 445 5.10 9.18 -11.34
C GLY A 445 5.15 9.86 -12.71
N LYS A 446 5.09 11.20 -12.71
CA LYS A 446 5.22 12.02 -13.93
C LYS A 446 6.59 11.83 -14.57
N LEU A 447 7.66 11.90 -13.78
CA LEU A 447 9.03 11.76 -14.27
C LEU A 447 9.31 10.34 -14.78
N ASP A 448 8.82 9.29 -14.12
CA ASP A 448 9.03 7.91 -14.60
C ASP A 448 8.28 7.65 -15.92
N PHE A 449 7.08 8.22 -16.10
CA PHE A 449 6.39 8.21 -17.39
C PHE A 449 7.20 8.92 -18.50
N LEU A 450 7.72 10.12 -18.21
CA LEU A 450 8.54 10.86 -19.18
C LEU A 450 9.87 10.15 -19.48
N LEU A 451 10.45 9.47 -18.49
CA LEU A 451 11.63 8.64 -18.66
C LEU A 451 11.36 7.43 -19.59
N GLU A 452 10.18 6.80 -19.48
CA GLU A 452 9.77 5.74 -20.41
C GLU A 452 9.62 6.24 -21.86
N LEU A 453 9.14 7.48 -22.04
CA LEU A 453 9.10 8.13 -23.35
C LEU A 453 10.50 8.47 -23.87
N GLU A 454 11.38 8.98 -23.01
CA GLU A 454 12.77 9.29 -23.37
C GLU A 454 13.53 8.04 -23.83
N ASN A 455 13.41 6.94 -23.09
CA ASN A 455 14.01 5.65 -23.42
C ASN A 455 13.56 5.10 -24.79
N ARG A 456 12.39 5.56 -25.28
CA ARG A 456 11.83 5.22 -26.58
C ARG A 456 12.09 6.27 -27.66
N GLY A 457 12.85 7.32 -27.34
CA GLY A 457 13.16 8.40 -28.27
C GLY A 457 11.96 9.31 -28.58
N MET A 458 10.94 9.34 -27.73
CA MET A 458 9.69 10.07 -27.95
C MET A 458 9.66 11.47 -27.34
N LEU A 459 10.77 11.89 -26.72
CA LEU A 459 10.97 13.25 -26.24
C LEU A 459 11.87 14.05 -27.19
N GLU A 460 11.42 15.26 -27.51
CA GLU A 460 12.18 16.25 -28.25
C GLU A 460 13.28 16.90 -27.38
N ARG A 461 14.23 17.60 -28.01
CA ARG A 461 15.39 18.19 -27.30
C ARG A 461 14.98 19.19 -26.21
N ASN A 462 14.01 20.05 -26.50
CA ASN A 462 13.42 20.99 -25.53
C ASN A 462 12.69 20.27 -24.39
N GLU A 463 11.93 19.22 -24.69
CA GLU A 463 11.21 18.42 -23.69
C GLU A 463 12.19 17.74 -22.71
N LYS A 464 13.27 17.14 -23.23
CA LYS A 464 14.34 16.57 -22.41
C LYS A 464 14.97 17.61 -21.48
N GLN A 465 15.18 18.83 -21.96
CA GLN A 465 15.70 19.93 -21.14
C GLN A 465 14.75 20.31 -20.00
N ILE A 466 13.43 20.30 -20.25
CA ILE A 466 12.42 20.55 -19.21
C ILE A 466 12.47 19.45 -18.15
N VAL A 467 12.46 18.18 -18.56
CA VAL A 467 12.53 17.02 -17.65
C VAL A 467 13.81 17.06 -16.80
N MET A 468 14.95 17.31 -17.43
CA MET A 468 16.24 17.42 -16.75
C MET A 468 16.26 18.59 -15.76
N LYS A 469 15.69 19.75 -16.13
CA LYS A 469 15.60 20.91 -15.23
C LYS A 469 14.78 20.60 -13.98
N VAL A 470 13.61 19.98 -14.13
CA VAL A 470 12.75 19.63 -12.99
C VAL A 470 13.41 18.57 -12.11
N THR A 471 14.02 17.55 -12.73
CA THR A 471 14.75 16.50 -12.01
C THR A 471 15.92 17.07 -11.21
N ASN A 472 16.75 17.92 -11.82
CA ASN A 472 17.88 18.55 -11.13
C ASN A 472 17.41 19.50 -10.02
N ASN A 473 16.31 20.23 -10.21
CA ASN A 473 15.73 21.07 -9.18
C ASN A 473 15.26 20.24 -7.97
N PHE A 474 14.64 19.09 -8.20
CA PHE A 474 14.28 18.17 -7.12
C PHE A 474 15.52 17.69 -6.35
N LEU A 475 16.52 17.18 -7.07
CA LEU A 475 17.76 16.63 -6.48
C LEU A 475 18.56 17.68 -5.70
N ASN A 476 18.67 18.91 -6.22
CA ASN A 476 19.43 19.99 -5.58
C ASN A 476 18.79 20.51 -4.30
N ASN A 477 17.48 20.34 -4.15
CA ASN A 477 16.74 20.79 -2.97
C ASN A 477 16.29 19.60 -2.12
N PHE A 478 16.83 18.39 -2.35
CA PHE A 478 16.46 17.22 -1.57
C PHE A 478 17.09 17.30 -0.17
N ASP A 479 16.25 17.20 0.85
CA ASP A 479 16.65 16.96 2.24
C ASP A 479 15.75 15.85 2.80
N ILE A 480 16.36 14.81 3.36
CA ILE A 480 15.61 13.68 3.94
C ILE A 480 14.78 14.10 5.15
N GLU A 481 15.19 15.14 5.88
CA GLU A 481 14.48 15.64 7.05
C GLU A 481 13.21 16.42 6.69
N ASP A 482 13.02 16.77 5.42
CA ASP A 482 11.79 17.38 4.92
C ASP A 482 10.67 16.36 4.71
N PHE A 483 10.92 15.05 4.85
CA PHE A 483 9.92 14.01 4.60
C PHE A 483 9.51 13.28 5.89
N ASN A 484 8.26 12.81 5.92
CA ASN A 484 7.76 12.03 7.05
C ASN A 484 8.40 10.63 7.07
N PRO A 485 9.13 10.23 8.12
CA PRO A 485 9.82 8.96 8.17
C PRO A 485 8.89 7.73 8.20
N TYR A 486 7.59 7.91 8.44
CA TYR A 486 6.62 6.81 8.45
C TYR A 486 5.91 6.63 7.10
N LYS A 487 6.13 7.51 6.12
CA LYS A 487 5.65 7.32 4.75
C LYS A 487 6.70 6.60 3.91
N ILE A 488 6.78 5.29 4.03
CA ILE A 488 7.89 4.51 3.44
C ILE A 488 7.49 3.64 2.24
N ALA A 489 6.18 3.56 1.94
CA ALA A 489 5.63 2.75 0.87
C ALA A 489 6.27 3.01 -0.51
N LEU A 490 6.25 1.99 -1.38
CA LEU A 490 6.77 2.08 -2.74
C LEU A 490 6.02 3.14 -3.56
N PHE A 491 4.69 3.13 -3.58
CA PHE A 491 3.93 4.01 -4.48
C PHE A 491 3.54 5.36 -3.87
N THR A 492 3.48 5.47 -2.55
CA THR A 492 2.98 6.67 -1.84
C THR A 492 3.98 7.30 -0.86
N GLY A 493 5.16 6.70 -0.68
CA GLY A 493 6.15 7.12 0.31
C GLY A 493 7.57 7.30 -0.24
N LEU A 494 8.55 7.33 0.66
CA LEU A 494 9.98 7.45 0.37
C LEU A 494 10.48 6.36 -0.60
N GLY A 495 9.84 5.18 -0.62
CA GLY A 495 10.10 4.15 -1.61
C GLY A 495 9.95 4.65 -3.05
N SER A 496 9.03 5.58 -3.31
CA SER A 496 8.85 6.19 -4.64
C SER A 496 10.09 6.91 -5.13
N ILE A 497 10.72 7.68 -4.25
CA ILE A 497 11.91 8.46 -4.55
C ILE A 497 13.10 7.51 -4.72
N LEU A 498 13.25 6.54 -3.81
CA LEU A 498 14.30 5.52 -3.91
C LEU A 498 14.21 4.73 -5.23
N TYR A 499 13.01 4.31 -5.62
CA TYR A 499 12.76 3.66 -6.90
C TYR A 499 13.16 4.55 -8.09
N PHE A 500 12.72 5.81 -8.10
CA PHE A 500 13.04 6.72 -9.21
C PHE A 500 14.55 6.96 -9.33
N LEU A 501 15.28 7.06 -8.21
CA LEU A 501 16.74 7.16 -8.22
C LEU A 501 17.40 5.90 -8.82
N GLN A 502 16.90 4.71 -8.50
CA GLN A 502 17.38 3.46 -9.12
C GLN A 502 17.12 3.45 -10.64
N ARG A 503 15.98 3.99 -11.09
CA ARG A 503 15.64 4.13 -12.51
C ARG A 503 16.57 5.06 -13.27
N LEU A 504 16.99 6.18 -12.65
CA LEU A 504 17.95 7.11 -13.25
C LEU A 504 19.32 6.48 -13.49
N GLU A 505 19.75 5.56 -12.62
CA GLU A 505 21.06 4.91 -12.72
C GLU A 505 21.05 3.68 -13.62
N ASN A 506 19.93 2.98 -13.69
CA ASN A 506 19.79 1.76 -14.47
C ASN A 506 18.73 1.91 -15.57
N ASN A 507 19.16 2.31 -16.76
CA ASN A 507 18.30 2.44 -17.93
C ASN A 507 17.64 1.12 -18.38
N LYS A 508 18.09 -0.04 -17.88
CA LYS A 508 17.47 -1.34 -18.15
C LYS A 508 16.34 -1.69 -17.19
N LEU A 509 16.10 -0.89 -16.14
CA LEU A 509 15.28 -1.31 -15.02
C LEU A 509 13.78 -1.47 -15.30
N ASN A 510 13.18 -1.15 -16.45
CA ASN A 510 11.71 -1.15 -16.64
C ASN A 510 10.91 -0.31 -15.61
N SER A 511 9.76 0.20 -16.02
CA SER A 511 8.90 0.96 -15.12
C SER A 511 7.97 0.03 -14.32
N ILE A 512 7.87 0.24 -13.01
CA ILE A 512 6.89 -0.45 -12.15
C ILE A 512 5.46 0.06 -12.38
N LEU A 513 5.29 1.22 -13.04
CA LEU A 513 3.98 1.84 -13.30
C LEU A 513 3.06 0.98 -14.20
N TYR A 514 3.58 -0.03 -14.88
CA TYR A 514 2.78 -0.99 -15.64
C TYR A 514 2.78 -2.40 -15.02
N PHE A 515 3.23 -2.57 -13.77
CA PHE A 515 3.20 -3.85 -13.03
C PHE A 515 3.66 -5.08 -13.84
N ASN A 516 4.74 -4.94 -14.60
CA ASN A 516 5.33 -5.98 -15.47
C ASN A 516 4.57 -6.35 -16.75
N ALA A 517 3.55 -5.58 -17.16
CA ALA A 517 2.82 -5.74 -18.43
C ALA A 517 3.68 -5.70 -19.71
#